data_AF-A0A5K7ZD59-F1
#
_entry.id   AF-A0A5K7ZD59-F1
#
_cell.length_a   1.000
_cell.length_b   1.000
_cell.length_c   1.000
_cell.angle_alpha   90.00
_cell.angle_beta   90.00
_cell.angle_gamma   90.00
#
_symmetry.space_group_name_H-M   'P 1'
#
loop_
_entity.id
_entity.type
_entity.pdbx_description
1 polymer ?
#
loop_
_entity_poly.entity_id
_entity_poly.type
_entity_poly.pdbx_seq_one_letter_code
_entity_poly.pdbx_strand_id
1 'polypeptide(L)' 'MDEVARGKAVETVEYEVEELENIFALLVLGVFVGIPSPPIQITMDLMPEMEHECAVMLAKVSTAHDPLGELFSVLDID' A
#
# COMPACT_ATOMS: atom_id res chain seq x y z
N MET A 1 -25.65 10.80 19.95
CA MET A 1 -24.32 11.38 20.27
C MET A 1 -23.27 10.28 20.38
N ASP A 2 -23.56 9.18 21.07
CA ASP A 2 -22.64 8.02 21.18
C ASP A 2 -22.27 7.38 19.84
N GLU A 3 -23.21 7.22 18.91
CA GLU A 3 -22.90 6.66 17.57
C GLU A 3 -21.91 7.53 16.78
N VAL A 4 -22.03 8.85 16.87
CA VAL A 4 -21.11 9.80 16.20
C VAL A 4 -19.74 9.77 16.87
N ALA A 5 -19.67 9.68 18.19
CA ALA A 5 -18.42 9.56 18.92
C ALA A 5 -17.71 8.23 18.61
N ARG A 6 -18.47 7.13 18.54
CA ARG A 6 -17.96 5.81 18.16
C ARG A 6 -17.48 5.78 16.71
N GLY A 7 -18.22 6.38 15.78
CA GLY A 7 -17.81 6.48 14.38
C GLY A 7 -16.47 7.20 14.22
N LYS A 8 -16.30 8.35 14.88
CA LYS A 8 -15.02 9.09 14.86
C LYS A 8 -13.85 8.31 15.47
N ALA A 9 -14.10 7.55 16.55
CA ALA A 9 -13.07 6.73 17.16
C ALA A 9 -12.61 5.60 16.23
N VAL A 10 -13.54 4.98 15.50
CA VAL A 10 -13.21 3.94 14.49
C VAL A 10 -12.40 4.56 13.36
N GLU A 11 -12.87 5.67 12.79
CA GLU A 11 -12.17 6.39 11.71
C GLU A 11 -10.74 6.78 12.11
N THR A 12 -10.54 7.22 13.35
CA THR A 12 -9.20 7.57 13.87
C THR A 12 -8.29 6.34 13.90
N VAL A 13 -8.79 5.21 14.39
CA VAL A 13 -8.00 3.96 14.45
C VAL A 13 -7.69 3.43 13.06
N GLU A 14 -8.64 3.50 12.12
CA GLU A 14 -8.42 3.10 10.73
C GLU A 14 -7.30 3.94 10.08
N TYR A 15 -7.31 5.25 10.32
CA TYR A 15 -6.24 6.14 9.85
C TYR A 15 -4.87 5.81 10.46
N GLU A 16 -4.82 5.55 11.77
CA GLU A 16 -3.56 5.17 12.44
C GLU A 16 -3.00 3.85 11.91
N VAL A 17 -3.87 2.87 11.61
CA VAL A 17 -3.46 1.60 11.00
C VAL A 17 -2.88 1.83 9.62
N GLU A 18 -3.53 2.64 8.78
CA GLU A 18 -3.03 2.99 7.45
C GLU A 18 -1.65 3.69 7.53
N GLU A 19 -1.46 4.61 8.49
CA GLU A 19 -0.15 5.23 8.69
C GLU A 19 0.94 4.23 9.11
N LEU A 20 0.60 3.28 10.00
CA LEU A 20 1.53 2.24 10.43
C LEU A 20 1.91 1.29 9.28
N GLU A 21 0.95 0.92 8.43
CA GLU A 21 1.19 0.11 7.23
C GLU A 21 2.12 0.83 6.26
N ASN A 22 1.91 2.13 6.04
CA ASN A 22 2.80 2.97 5.22
C ASN A 22 4.22 3.03 5.77
N ILE A 23 4.38 3.25 7.09
CA ILE A 23 5.69 3.26 7.75
C ILE A 23 6.35 1.88 7.64
N PHE A 24 5.59 0.80 7.84
CA PHE A 24 6.11 -0.56 7.71
C PHE A 24 6.63 -0.84 6.30
N ALA A 25 5.89 -0.45 5.26
CA ALA A 25 6.33 -0.55 3.87
C ALA A 25 7.64 0.23 3.64
N LEU A 26 7.78 1.43 4.19
CA LEU A 26 9.02 2.20 4.12
C LEU A 26 10.19 1.54 4.87
N LEU A 27 9.94 0.88 6.00
CA LEU A 27 11.00 0.17 6.73
C LEU A 27 11.48 -1.06 5.96
N VAL A 28 10.57 -1.80 5.33
CA VAL A 28 10.90 -3.04 4.62
C VAL A 28 11.49 -2.76 3.23
N LEU A 29 10.88 -1.84 2.47
CA LEU A 29 11.22 -1.58 1.06
C LEU A 29 11.95 -0.25 0.83
N GLY A 30 12.05 0.63 1.84
CA GLY A 30 12.64 1.95 1.69
C GLY A 30 14.13 1.96 1.32
N VAL A 31 14.84 0.84 1.53
CA VAL A 31 16.22 0.68 1.07
C VAL A 31 16.36 0.91 -0.45
N PHE A 32 15.33 0.59 -1.24
CA PHE A 32 15.32 0.81 -2.69
C PHE A 32 15.26 2.29 -3.07
N VAL A 33 14.89 3.18 -2.14
CA VAL A 33 14.84 4.64 -2.32
C VAL A 33 15.82 5.39 -1.42
N GLY A 34 16.77 4.68 -0.81
CA GLY A 34 17.82 5.27 0.03
C GLY A 34 17.42 5.59 1.47
N ILE A 35 16.27 5.07 1.93
CA ILE A 35 15.87 5.14 3.35
C ILE A 35 16.59 4.00 4.11
N PRO A 36 17.18 4.26 5.29
CA PRO A 36 17.81 3.22 6.08
C PRO A 36 16.78 2.16 6.49
N SER A 37 17.01 0.92 6.07
CA SER A 37 16.21 -0.23 6.50
C SER A 37 16.76 -0.83 7.79
N PRO A 38 15.94 -1.60 8.53
CA PRO A 38 16.42 -2.51 9.56
C PRO A 38 17.52 -3.46 9.03
N PRO A 39 18.25 -4.15 9.92
CA PRO A 39 19.17 -5.21 9.53
C PRO A 39 18.51 -6.20 8.56
N ILE A 40 19.24 -6.56 7.49
CA ILE A 40 18.68 -7.30 6.35
C ILE A 40 17.99 -8.62 6.74
N GLN A 41 18.46 -9.29 7.80
CA GLN A 41 17.84 -10.50 8.32
C GLN A 41 16.40 -10.25 8.76
N ILE A 42 16.16 -9.16 9.47
CA ILE A 42 14.82 -8.75 9.93
C ILE A 42 13.97 -8.36 8.73
N THR A 43 14.51 -7.59 7.79
CA THR A 43 13.80 -7.20 6.57
C THR A 43 13.36 -8.41 5.74
N MET A 44 14.22 -9.44 5.63
CA MET A 44 13.89 -10.68 4.91
C MET A 44 12.79 -11.47 5.59
N ASP A 45 12.80 -11.55 6.93
CA ASP A 45 11.76 -12.23 7.69
C ASP A 45 10.40 -11.52 7.58
N LEU A 46 10.40 -10.20 7.40
CA LEU A 46 9.21 -9.36 7.23
C LEU A 46 8.72 -9.24 5.78
N MET A 47 9.56 -9.62 4.80
CA MET A 47 9.24 -9.50 3.37
C MET A 47 7.93 -10.18 2.96
N PRO A 48 7.56 -11.37 3.48
CA PRO A 48 6.30 -12.03 3.13
C PRO A 48 5.05 -11.19 3.45
N GLU A 49 5.09 -10.34 4.48
CA GLU A 49 3.97 -9.47 4.84
C GLU A 49 3.70 -8.38 3.79
N MET A 50 4.65 -8.14 2.87
CA MET A 50 4.53 -7.17 1.77
C MET A 50 4.09 -7.79 0.44
N GLU A 51 3.67 -9.06 0.42
CA GLU A 51 3.24 -9.76 -0.79
C GLU A 51 2.13 -8.99 -1.53
N HIS A 52 1.10 -8.54 -0.80
CA HIS A 52 0.00 -7.79 -1.38
C HIS A 52 0.48 -6.50 -2.06
N GLU A 53 1.29 -5.70 -1.35
CA GLU A 53 1.78 -4.43 -1.87
C GLU A 53 2.71 -4.63 -3.07
N CYS A 54 3.53 -5.68 -3.07
CA CYS A 54 4.35 -6.04 -4.22
C CYS A 54 3.49 -6.41 -5.42
N ALA A 55 2.41 -7.17 -5.23
CA ALA A 55 1.47 -7.50 -6.28
C ALA A 55 0.77 -6.26 -6.84
N VAL A 56 0.36 -5.32 -5.99
CA VAL A 56 -0.25 -4.04 -6.40
C VAL A 56 0.75 -3.20 -7.20
N MET A 57 1.99 -3.08 -6.74
CA MET A 57 3.04 -2.35 -7.47
C MET A 57 3.31 -2.96 -8.85
N LEU A 58 3.40 -4.29 -8.94
CA LEU A 58 3.59 -5.01 -10.21
C LEU A 58 2.41 -4.81 -11.15
N ALA A 59 1.18 -4.88 -10.64
CA ALA A 59 -0.03 -4.62 -11.42
C ALA A 59 -0.03 -3.20 -12.00
N LYS A 60 0.31 -2.19 -11.17
CA LYS A 60 0.43 -0.79 -11.61
C LYS A 60 1.51 -0.60 -12.68
N VAL A 61 2.65 -1.29 -12.59
CA VAL A 61 3.68 -1.26 -13.62
C VAL A 61 3.17 -1.89 -14.92
N SER A 62 2.43 -2.98 -14.84
CA SER A 62 1.84 -3.64 -16.01
C SER A 62 0.79 -2.77 -16.69
N THR A 63 -0.10 -2.12 -15.94
CA THR A 63 -1.11 -1.22 -16.51
C THR A 63 -0.49 0.09 -17.01
N ALA A 64 0.61 0.56 -16.43
CA ALA A 64 1.34 1.73 -16.96
C ALA A 64 1.93 1.51 -18.36
N HIS A 65 2.08 0.26 -18.81
CA HIS A 65 2.46 -0.05 -20.19
C HIS A 65 1.28 -0.02 -21.18
N ASP A 66 0.02 -0.06 -20.70
CA ASP A 66 -1.20 0.19 -21.47
C ASP A 66 -2.27 0.96 -20.66
N PRO A 67 -1.97 2.21 -20.24
CA PRO A 67 -2.84 2.98 -19.36
C PRO A 67 -4.11 3.46 -20.09
N LEU A 68 -4.09 3.43 -21.43
CA LEU A 68 -5.22 3.76 -22.27
C LEU A 68 -6.19 2.57 -22.37
N GLY A 69 -5.70 1.33 -22.46
CA GLY A 69 -6.56 0.13 -22.51
C GLY A 69 -7.50 -0.01 -21.33
N GLU A 70 -7.03 0.29 -20.11
CA GLU A 70 -7.88 0.26 -18.91
C GLU A 70 -8.88 1.43 -18.87
N LEU A 71 -8.46 2.64 -19.28
CA LEU A 71 -9.35 3.79 -19.40
C LEU A 71 -10.45 3.55 -20.44
N PHE A 72 -10.12 2.95 -21.58
CA PHE A 72 -11.09 2.62 -22.63
C PHE A 72 -12.00 1.44 -22.23
N SER A 73 -11.50 0.47 -21.45
CA SER A 73 -12.32 -0.61 -20.88
C SER A 73 -13.32 -0.13 -19.84
N VAL A 74 -12.99 0.90 -19.06
CA VAL A 74 -13.93 1.51 -18.09
C VAL A 74 -14.94 2.42 -18.79
N LEU A 75 -14.59 2.98 -19.95
CA LEU A 75 -15.45 3.88 -20.72
C LEU A 75 -16.40 3.17 -21.69
N ASP A 76 -16.31 1.85 -21.85
CA ASP A 76 -17.21 0.99 -22.66
C ASP A 76 -17.55 1.62 -24.04
N ILE A 77 -16.50 2.01 -24.79
CA ILE A 77 -16.65 2.57 -26.14
C ILE A 77 -16.46 1.44 -27.16
N ASP A 78 -17.57 1.05 -27.82
CA ASP A 78 -17.59 0.26 -29.07
C ASP A 78 -17.07 1.07 -30.27
#